data_AF-X1SDD6-F1
#
_entry.id   AF-X1SDD6-F1
#
_cell.length_a   1.000
_cell.length_b   1.000
_cell.length_c   1.000
_cell.angle_alpha   90.00
_cell.angle_beta   90.00
_cell.angle_gamma   90.00
#
_symmetry.space_group_name_H-M   'P 1'
#
loop_
_entity.id
_entity.type
_entity.pdbx_description
1 polymer ?
#
loop_
_entity_poly.entity_id
_entity_poly.type
_entity_poly.pdbx_seq_one_letter_code
_entity_poly.pdbx_strand_id
1 'polypeptide(L)'
;PSSFWIISAVPSISEIIAWPLGTLASKQLRVIEAFRSSGNKPEWMILTVLPVLPPDLRPMVQLDGGRFATSDLNDLYRRVINRNNRLRHLIDIGAPEIIIRNEKRMLQEAVDSLIDNGRRGRAISVSGNHKLKSLSDMLRGKQGRFRQNLLGKRVDYSGRSVIVVGPELKLHQCGLPRRMALELF
;
A
#
# COMPACT_ATOMS: atom_id res chain seq x y z
N PRO A 1 -8.21 -72.66 -14.77
CA PRO A 1 -6.91 -72.40 -14.10
C PRO A 1 -6.55 -70.91 -14.25
N SER A 2 -6.83 -70.11 -13.21
CA SER A 2 -5.77 -69.47 -12.38
C SER A 2 -4.97 -68.43 -13.16
N SER A 3 -4.91 -67.14 -12.83
CA SER A 3 -5.12 -66.42 -11.57
C SER A 3 -4.93 -64.93 -11.94
N PHE A 4 -5.87 -64.04 -11.68
CA PHE A 4 -5.90 -63.22 -10.45
C PHE A 4 -4.53 -62.63 -10.11
N TRP A 5 -4.27 -61.39 -10.54
CA TRP A 5 -3.44 -60.37 -9.85
C TRP A 5 -3.69 -58.98 -10.47
N ILE A 6 -4.88 -58.40 -10.22
CA ILE A 6 -5.01 -56.94 -10.19
C ILE A 6 -4.82 -56.57 -8.72
N ILE A 7 -3.56 -56.37 -8.32
CA ILE A 7 -3.25 -55.79 -7.01
C ILE A 7 -3.71 -54.34 -7.07
N SER A 8 -4.74 -54.06 -6.29
CA SER A 8 -5.18 -52.74 -5.89
C SER A 8 -4.00 -51.98 -5.27
N ALA A 9 -3.35 -51.12 -6.05
CA ALA A 9 -2.54 -50.05 -5.49
C ALA A 9 -3.51 -48.99 -4.95
N VAL A 10 -4.06 -49.22 -3.76
CA VAL A 10 -4.61 -48.13 -2.95
C VAL A 10 -3.40 -47.28 -2.55
N PRO A 11 -3.28 -46.04 -3.05
CA PRO A 11 -2.14 -45.22 -2.70
C PRO A 11 -2.12 -45.03 -1.19
N SER A 12 -0.92 -45.07 -0.60
CA SER A 12 -0.75 -44.74 0.81
C SER A 12 -1.30 -43.34 1.09
N ILE A 13 -1.81 -43.07 2.31
CA ILE A 13 -2.28 -41.73 2.71
C ILE A 13 -1.19 -40.68 2.46
N SER A 14 0.08 -41.06 2.60
CA SER A 14 1.25 -40.23 2.23
C SER A 14 1.33 -39.87 0.74
N GLU A 15 0.97 -40.76 -0.18
CA GLU A 15 0.97 -40.51 -1.63
C GLU A 15 -0.24 -39.66 -2.07
N ILE A 16 -1.37 -39.75 -1.37
CA ILE A 16 -2.55 -38.90 -1.62
C ILE A 16 -2.28 -37.44 -1.22
N ILE A 17 -1.45 -37.22 -0.19
CA ILE A 17 -1.03 -35.87 0.23
C ILE A 17 -0.03 -35.24 -0.76
N ALA A 18 0.70 -36.04 -1.54
CA ALA A 18 1.65 -35.54 -2.53
C ALA A 18 0.98 -35.06 -3.85
N TRP A 19 -0.31 -35.30 -4.03
CA TRP A 19 -1.10 -34.74 -5.14
C TRP A 19 -1.33 -33.22 -4.96
N PRO A 20 -1.61 -32.44 -6.03
CA PRO A 20 -1.80 -30.99 -5.94
C PRO A 20 -2.84 -30.54 -4.90
N LEU A 21 -3.74 -31.43 -4.47
CA LEU A 21 -4.67 -31.25 -3.35
C LEU A 21 -3.96 -30.99 -2.00
N GLY A 22 -2.86 -31.68 -1.68
CA GLY A 22 -2.12 -31.47 -0.43
C GLY A 22 -1.44 -30.10 -0.37
N THR A 23 -1.05 -29.54 -1.52
CA THR A 23 -0.48 -28.19 -1.57
C THR A 23 -1.51 -27.09 -1.33
N LEU A 24 -2.75 -27.28 -1.79
CA LEU A 24 -3.85 -26.34 -1.55
C LEU A 24 -4.31 -26.41 -0.08
N ALA A 25 -4.47 -27.63 0.45
CA ALA A 25 -4.80 -27.87 1.85
C ALA A 25 -3.75 -27.26 2.78
N SER A 26 -2.45 -27.43 2.48
CA SER A 26 -1.36 -26.82 3.25
C SER A 26 -1.42 -25.29 3.24
N LYS A 27 -1.68 -24.66 2.08
CA LYS A 27 -1.82 -23.20 1.98
C LYS A 27 -3.00 -22.67 2.80
N GLN A 28 -4.15 -23.35 2.74
CA GLN A 28 -5.33 -22.99 3.52
C GLN A 28 -5.09 -23.17 5.01
N LEU A 29 -4.49 -24.31 5.40
CA LEU A 29 -4.16 -24.61 6.80
C LEU A 29 -3.24 -23.54 7.38
N ARG A 30 -2.23 -23.07 6.63
CA ARG A 30 -1.35 -21.98 7.05
C ARG A 30 -2.10 -20.69 7.39
N VAL A 31 -3.11 -20.33 6.59
CA VAL A 31 -3.93 -19.13 6.86
C VAL A 31 -4.79 -19.34 8.11
N ILE A 32 -5.43 -20.51 8.24
CA ILE A 32 -6.27 -20.85 9.39
C ILE A 32 -5.44 -20.87 10.68
N GLU A 33 -4.26 -21.48 10.67
CA GLU A 33 -3.33 -21.52 11.80
C GLU A 33 -2.84 -20.12 12.18
N ALA A 34 -2.58 -19.24 11.20
CA ALA A 34 -2.20 -17.85 11.47
C ALA A 34 -3.33 -17.09 12.20
N PHE A 35 -4.59 -17.26 11.80
CA PHE A 35 -5.73 -16.68 12.53
C PHE A 35 -5.88 -17.29 13.92
N ARG A 36 -5.78 -18.63 14.04
CA ARG A 36 -5.91 -19.34 15.32
C ARG A 36 -4.82 -18.92 16.32
N SER A 37 -3.58 -18.77 15.87
CA SER A 37 -2.44 -18.40 16.72
C SER A 37 -2.42 -16.93 17.11
N SER A 38 -2.87 -16.04 16.22
CA SER A 38 -2.89 -14.59 16.50
C SER A 38 -4.13 -14.11 17.26
N GLY A 39 -5.21 -14.90 17.31
CA GLY A 39 -6.50 -14.48 17.89
C GLY A 39 -7.27 -13.47 17.02
N ASN A 40 -6.74 -13.12 15.85
CA ASN A 40 -7.42 -12.23 14.91
C ASN A 40 -8.66 -12.90 14.33
N LYS A 41 -9.73 -12.13 14.16
CA LYS A 41 -10.96 -12.64 13.56
C LYS A 41 -10.95 -12.42 12.04
N PRO A 42 -11.34 -13.42 11.22
CA PRO A 42 -11.40 -13.25 9.76
C PRO A 42 -12.32 -12.12 9.29
N GLU A 43 -13.38 -11.83 10.05
CA GLU A 43 -14.33 -10.73 9.79
C GLU A 43 -13.67 -9.35 9.74
N TRP A 44 -12.51 -9.15 10.38
CA TRP A 44 -11.77 -7.89 10.35
C TRP A 44 -11.16 -7.56 8.98
N MET A 45 -11.10 -8.52 8.07
CA MET A 45 -10.71 -8.27 6.67
C MET A 45 -11.80 -7.49 5.91
N ILE A 46 -13.04 -7.46 6.41
CA ILE A 46 -14.16 -6.74 5.82
C ILE A 46 -14.31 -5.40 6.54
N LEU A 47 -14.03 -4.32 5.81
CA LEU A 47 -14.07 -2.97 6.37
C LEU A 47 -15.52 -2.45 6.45
N THR A 48 -15.99 -2.20 7.68
CA THR A 48 -17.24 -1.47 7.94
C THR A 48 -17.00 0.01 8.23
N VAL A 49 -15.85 0.33 8.82
CA VAL A 49 -15.40 1.69 9.12
C VAL A 49 -14.04 1.91 8.46
N LEU A 50 -13.95 2.93 7.62
CA LEU A 50 -12.71 3.28 6.93
C LEU A 50 -11.96 4.38 7.70
N PRO A 51 -10.74 4.12 8.21
CA PRO A 51 -9.97 5.14 8.89
C PRO A 51 -9.49 6.24 7.93
N VAL A 52 -9.54 7.49 8.40
CA VAL A 52 -9.06 8.65 7.67
C VAL A 52 -7.75 9.12 8.29
N LEU A 53 -6.72 9.29 7.46
CA LEU A 53 -5.44 9.83 7.92
C LEU A 53 -5.59 11.25 8.46
N PRO A 54 -4.84 11.64 9.51
CA PRO A 54 -4.78 13.01 9.98
C PRO A 54 -4.49 14.01 8.84
N PRO A 55 -5.11 15.21 8.84
CA PRO A 55 -4.91 16.23 7.81
C PRO A 55 -3.45 16.58 7.53
N ASP A 56 -2.59 16.60 8.56
CA ASP A 56 -1.17 16.93 8.42
C ASP A 56 -0.40 15.94 7.53
N LEU A 57 -0.87 14.68 7.45
CA LEU A 57 -0.28 13.66 6.57
C LEU A 57 -0.80 13.74 5.14
N ARG A 58 -1.78 14.58 4.87
CA ARG A 58 -2.46 14.80 3.58
C ARG A 58 -2.70 16.30 3.36
N PRO A 59 -1.62 17.10 3.30
CA PRO A 59 -1.71 18.55 3.31
C PRO A 59 -2.37 19.10 2.05
N MET A 60 -2.99 20.26 2.22
CA MET A 60 -3.41 21.16 1.15
C MET A 60 -2.64 22.46 1.35
N VAL A 61 -1.80 22.81 0.37
CA VAL A 61 -0.89 23.96 0.46
C VAL A 61 -1.31 24.98 -0.57
N GLN A 62 -1.49 26.23 -0.13
CA GLN A 62 -1.73 27.35 -1.02
C GLN A 62 -0.41 27.73 -1.71
N LEU A 63 -0.46 27.86 -3.04
CA LEU A 63 0.64 28.31 -3.88
C LEU A 63 0.44 29.77 -4.27
N ASP A 64 1.51 30.39 -4.76
CA ASP A 64 1.46 31.73 -5.31
C ASP A 64 0.43 31.83 -6.45
N GLY A 65 -0.33 32.92 -6.45
CA GLY A 65 -1.41 33.17 -7.41
C GLY A 65 -2.74 32.46 -7.09
N GLY A 66 -2.97 32.08 -5.83
CA GLY A 66 -4.27 31.57 -5.37
C GLY A 66 -4.60 30.13 -5.77
N ARG A 67 -3.61 29.39 -6.28
CA ARG A 67 -3.75 27.96 -6.61
C ARG A 67 -3.55 27.11 -5.35
N PHE A 68 -4.17 25.92 -5.32
CA PHE A 68 -3.99 24.96 -4.22
C PHE A 68 -3.34 23.68 -4.74
N ALA A 69 -2.28 23.25 -4.08
CA ALA A 69 -1.73 21.90 -4.21
C ALA A 69 -2.36 21.00 -3.15
N THR A 70 -2.88 19.85 -3.56
CA THR A 70 -3.50 18.88 -2.65
C THR A 70 -2.84 17.51 -2.80
N SER A 71 -2.78 16.74 -1.70
CA SER A 71 -2.43 15.33 -1.77
C SER A 71 -3.43 14.53 -2.63
N ASP A 72 -2.92 13.62 -3.46
CA ASP A 72 -3.71 12.65 -4.25
C ASP A 72 -4.71 11.86 -3.37
N LEU A 73 -4.36 11.58 -2.11
CA LEU A 73 -5.24 10.90 -1.17
C LEU A 73 -6.56 11.65 -0.94
N ASN A 74 -6.53 12.98 -0.94
CA ASN A 74 -7.73 13.78 -0.68
C ASN A 74 -8.80 13.52 -1.75
N ASP A 75 -8.39 13.33 -3.00
CA ASP A 75 -9.29 13.00 -4.11
C ASP A 75 -9.83 11.58 -4.01
N LEU A 76 -9.00 10.62 -3.59
CA LEU A 76 -9.42 9.23 -3.35
C LEU A 76 -10.44 9.16 -2.20
N TYR A 77 -10.19 9.84 -1.08
CA TYR A 77 -11.14 9.95 0.03
C TYR A 77 -12.44 10.62 -0.41
N ARG A 78 -12.37 11.72 -1.19
CA ARG A 78 -13.56 12.41 -1.71
C ARG A 78 -14.43 11.46 -2.54
N ARG A 79 -13.82 10.61 -3.38
CA ARG A 79 -14.55 9.60 -4.15
C ARG A 79 -15.28 8.61 -3.25
N VAL A 80 -14.63 8.07 -2.22
CA VAL A 80 -15.27 7.15 -1.27
C VAL A 80 -16.45 7.80 -0.56
N ILE A 81 -16.26 9.02 -0.04
CA ILE A 81 -17.31 9.77 0.68
C ILE A 81 -18.50 10.03 -0.24
N ASN A 82 -18.25 10.51 -1.46
CA ASN A 82 -19.32 10.80 -2.40
C ASN A 82 -20.13 9.56 -2.79
N ARG A 83 -19.45 8.41 -3.00
CA ARG A 83 -20.12 7.13 -3.29
C ARG A 83 -20.92 6.62 -2.10
N ASN A 84 -20.37 6.73 -0.89
CA ASN A 84 -21.05 6.31 0.33
C ASN A 84 -22.32 7.15 0.60
N ASN A 85 -22.20 8.48 0.47
CA ASN A 85 -23.34 9.39 0.66
C ASN A 85 -24.42 9.17 -0.40
N ARG A 86 -24.02 8.94 -1.65
CA ARG A 86 -24.94 8.59 -2.74
C ARG A 86 -25.64 7.26 -2.49
N LEU A 87 -24.91 6.22 -2.07
CA LEU A 87 -25.49 4.92 -1.73
C LEU A 87 -26.53 5.06 -0.61
N ARG A 88 -26.21 5.82 0.44
CA ARG A 88 -27.14 6.08 1.55
C ARG A 88 -28.44 6.71 1.04
N HIS A 89 -28.32 7.77 0.25
CA HIS A 89 -29.47 8.45 -0.32
C HIS A 89 -30.32 7.53 -1.22
N LEU A 90 -29.69 6.68 -2.05
CA LEU A 90 -30.39 5.71 -2.90
C LEU A 90 -31.18 4.67 -2.10
N ILE A 91 -30.67 4.26 -0.93
CA ILE A 91 -31.38 3.35 -0.02
C ILE A 91 -32.58 4.07 0.59
N ASP A 92 -32.41 5.32 1.05
CA ASP A 92 -33.46 6.09 1.71
C ASP A 92 -34.66 6.36 0.79
N ILE A 93 -34.43 6.56 -0.51
CA ILE A 93 -35.51 6.75 -1.50
C ILE A 93 -36.09 5.44 -2.05
N GLY A 94 -35.61 4.27 -1.58
CA GLY A 94 -36.09 2.97 -2.05
C GLY A 94 -35.74 2.66 -3.51
N ALA A 95 -34.56 3.07 -3.97
CA ALA A 95 -34.14 2.83 -5.35
C ALA A 95 -34.11 1.32 -5.68
N PRO A 96 -34.37 0.93 -6.94
CA PRO A 96 -34.31 -0.47 -7.37
C PRO A 96 -32.98 -1.16 -7.02
N GLU A 97 -33.04 -2.45 -6.70
CA GLU A 97 -31.88 -3.19 -6.22
C GLU A 97 -30.72 -3.25 -7.22
N ILE A 98 -31.01 -3.20 -8.52
CA ILE A 98 -29.98 -3.12 -9.58
C ILE A 98 -29.12 -1.85 -9.40
N ILE A 99 -29.75 -0.71 -9.10
CA ILE A 99 -29.05 0.57 -8.90
C ILE A 99 -28.21 0.51 -7.62
N ILE A 100 -28.79 -0.01 -6.53
CA ILE A 100 -28.09 -0.18 -5.25
C ILE A 100 -26.87 -1.11 -5.42
N ARG A 101 -27.00 -2.23 -6.13
CA ARG A 101 -25.89 -3.16 -6.40
C ARG A 101 -24.77 -2.49 -7.19
N ASN A 102 -25.12 -1.70 -8.20
CA ASN A 102 -24.10 -0.95 -8.95
C ASN A 102 -23.39 0.09 -8.09
N GLU A 103 -24.11 0.82 -7.24
CA GLU A 103 -23.48 1.80 -6.35
C GLU A 103 -22.62 1.13 -5.27
N LYS A 104 -23.01 -0.05 -4.74
CA LYS A 104 -22.17 -0.89 -3.88
C LYS A 104 -20.88 -1.32 -4.59
N ARG A 105 -20.95 -1.76 -5.85
CA ARG A 105 -19.75 -2.08 -6.66
C ARG A 105 -18.86 -0.85 -6.82
N MET A 106 -19.44 0.31 -7.08
CA MET A 106 -18.69 1.56 -7.25
C MET A 106 -18.03 2.04 -5.96
N LEU A 107 -18.70 1.84 -4.81
CA LEU A 107 -18.12 2.10 -3.50
C LEU A 107 -16.94 1.16 -3.23
N GLN A 108 -17.07 -0.14 -3.55
CA GLN A 108 -15.97 -1.10 -3.43
C GLN A 108 -14.75 -0.66 -4.27
N GLU A 109 -14.96 -0.28 -5.53
CA GLU A 109 -13.86 0.17 -6.41
C GLU A 109 -13.20 1.47 -5.90
N ALA A 110 -13.97 2.36 -5.28
CA ALA A 110 -13.43 3.56 -4.65
C ALA A 110 -12.55 3.23 -3.43
N VAL A 111 -12.97 2.28 -2.59
CA VAL A 111 -12.19 1.80 -1.44
C VAL A 111 -10.93 1.06 -1.90
N ASP A 112 -11.06 0.17 -2.89
CA ASP A 112 -9.93 -0.56 -3.49
C ASP A 112 -8.88 0.43 -4.00
N SER A 113 -9.31 1.48 -4.70
CA SER A 113 -8.40 2.49 -5.24
C SER A 113 -7.74 3.37 -4.18
N LEU A 114 -8.41 3.62 -3.05
CA LEU A 114 -7.81 4.32 -1.91
C LEU A 114 -6.69 3.49 -1.27
N ILE A 115 -6.91 2.18 -1.12
CA ILE A 115 -5.96 1.27 -0.48
C ILE A 115 -4.80 0.92 -1.42
N ASP A 116 -5.09 0.53 -2.66
CA ASP A 116 -4.12 0.01 -3.62
C ASP A 116 -4.57 0.29 -5.07
N ASN A 117 -4.30 1.51 -5.55
CA ASN A 117 -4.77 1.99 -6.85
C ASN A 117 -4.10 1.24 -8.01
N GLY A 118 -4.91 0.63 -8.87
CA GLY A 118 -4.42 -0.10 -10.05
C GLY A 118 -4.08 -1.56 -9.79
N ARG A 119 -4.27 -2.09 -8.57
CA ARG A 119 -4.19 -3.53 -8.32
C ARG A 119 -5.30 -4.32 -8.99
N ARG A 120 -6.49 -3.71 -9.08
CA ARG A 120 -7.66 -4.30 -9.72
C ARG A 120 -8.24 -3.32 -10.73
N GLY A 121 -8.27 -3.71 -12.00
CA GLY A 121 -8.78 -2.87 -13.09
C GLY A 121 -7.88 -1.70 -13.45
N ARG A 122 -8.45 -0.68 -14.10
CA ARG A 122 -7.72 0.50 -14.57
C ARG A 122 -7.47 1.47 -13.41
N ALA A 123 -6.21 1.84 -13.21
CA ALA A 123 -5.83 2.82 -12.20
C ALA A 123 -6.58 4.15 -12.41
N ILE A 124 -7.01 4.73 -11.30
CA ILE A 124 -7.62 6.06 -11.28
C ILE A 124 -6.54 7.11 -11.56
N SER A 125 -6.79 7.94 -12.56
CA SER A 125 -5.96 9.10 -12.92
C SER A 125 -6.76 10.40 -12.81
N VAL A 126 -6.05 11.50 -12.59
CA VAL A 126 -6.57 12.87 -12.76
C VAL A 126 -6.36 13.30 -14.23
N SER A 127 -6.75 14.52 -14.61
CA SER A 127 -6.41 15.10 -15.91
C SER A 127 -4.90 15.06 -16.16
N GLY A 128 -4.49 14.67 -17.37
CA GLY A 128 -3.12 14.25 -17.67
C GLY A 128 -2.84 12.86 -17.11
N ASN A 129 -1.95 12.08 -17.71
CA ASN A 129 -1.75 10.64 -17.40
C ASN A 129 -1.20 10.32 -15.98
N HIS A 130 -1.36 11.23 -15.02
CA HIS A 130 -1.00 11.12 -13.61
C HIS A 130 -1.98 10.21 -12.86
N LYS A 131 -1.47 9.04 -12.46
CA LYS A 131 -2.19 8.10 -11.60
C LYS A 131 -2.14 8.58 -10.16
N LEU A 132 -3.28 8.62 -9.50
CA LEU A 132 -3.36 9.00 -8.08
C LEU A 132 -2.59 8.00 -7.22
N LYS A 133 -1.74 8.50 -6.31
CA LYS A 133 -1.03 7.65 -5.35
C LYS A 133 -1.97 7.18 -4.23
N SER A 134 -2.04 5.86 -4.05
CA SER A 134 -2.80 5.21 -2.98
C SER A 134 -2.04 5.11 -1.66
N LEU A 135 -2.70 4.64 -0.59
CA LEU A 135 -2.05 4.36 0.69
C LEU A 135 -0.90 3.35 0.55
N SER A 136 -1.08 2.31 -0.27
CA SER A 136 -0.03 1.31 -0.53
C SER A 136 1.16 1.91 -1.27
N ASP A 137 0.93 2.80 -2.22
CA ASP A 137 2.01 3.49 -2.96
C ASP A 137 2.83 4.42 -2.06
N MET A 138 2.21 5.01 -1.04
CA MET A 138 2.93 5.81 -0.07
C MET A 138 3.88 4.96 0.78
N LEU A 139 3.60 3.68 0.99
CA LEU A 139 4.45 2.80 1.78
C LEU A 139 5.53 2.11 0.94
N ARG A 140 5.21 1.73 -0.29
CA ARG A 140 6.06 0.87 -1.13
C ARG A 140 6.94 1.65 -2.11
N GLY A 141 7.97 0.99 -2.63
CA GLY A 141 8.83 1.53 -3.68
C GLY A 141 9.96 2.44 -3.18
N LYS A 142 10.76 2.96 -4.13
CA LYS A 142 11.94 3.81 -3.83
C LYS A 142 11.55 5.14 -3.18
N GLN A 143 10.42 5.71 -3.61
CA GLN A 143 9.83 6.94 -3.07
C GLN A 143 8.78 6.65 -1.97
N GLY A 144 8.73 5.41 -1.48
CA GLY A 144 7.86 5.04 -0.36
C GLY A 144 8.47 5.47 0.97
N ARG A 145 7.61 5.62 1.98
CA ARG A 145 7.97 6.11 3.33
C ARG A 145 9.15 5.36 3.94
N PHE A 146 9.20 4.03 3.81
CA PHE A 146 10.30 3.24 4.38
C PHE A 146 11.65 3.62 3.77
N ARG A 147 11.76 3.61 2.45
CA ARG A 147 13.04 3.82 1.77
C ARG A 147 13.48 5.28 1.73
N GLN A 148 12.52 6.20 1.64
CA GLN A 148 12.82 7.62 1.50
C GLN A 148 13.02 8.33 2.84
N ASN A 149 12.30 7.91 3.89
CA ASN A 149 12.25 8.67 5.15
C ASN A 149 12.71 7.87 6.37
N LEU A 150 12.68 6.53 6.33
CA LEU A 150 13.06 5.70 7.47
C LEU A 150 14.47 5.11 7.36
N LEU A 151 14.92 4.72 6.16
CA LEU A 151 16.27 4.18 5.94
C LEU A 151 17.36 5.24 5.82
N GLY A 152 16.98 6.48 5.53
CA GLY A 152 17.90 7.62 5.45
C GLY A 152 17.11 8.90 5.62
N LYS A 153 17.63 9.81 6.45
CA LYS A 153 17.04 11.14 6.66
C LYS A 153 18.06 12.21 6.30
N ARG A 154 17.53 13.38 5.94
CA ARG A 154 18.35 14.58 5.90
C ARG A 154 18.75 14.92 7.32
N VAL A 155 19.99 15.32 7.49
CA VAL A 155 20.58 15.66 8.79
C VAL A 155 20.96 17.13 8.78
N ASP A 156 20.68 17.79 9.90
CA ASP A 156 21.15 19.13 10.16
C ASP A 156 22.68 19.11 10.42
N TYR A 157 23.32 20.27 10.39
CA TYR A 157 24.78 20.39 10.53
C TYR A 157 25.57 19.53 9.54
N SER A 158 25.13 19.53 8.27
CA SER A 158 25.81 18.81 7.20
C SER A 158 26.10 19.72 6.01
N GLY A 159 27.22 19.48 5.33
CA GLY A 159 27.68 20.24 4.18
C GLY A 159 28.26 19.33 3.10
N ARG A 160 28.30 19.84 1.85
CA ARG A 160 28.94 19.17 0.72
C ARG A 160 29.78 20.17 -0.05
N SER A 161 31.02 19.80 -0.38
CA SER A 161 31.90 20.54 -1.28
C SER A 161 32.71 19.57 -2.15
N VAL A 162 33.34 20.10 -3.18
CA VAL A 162 34.34 19.38 -3.99
C VAL A 162 35.59 19.14 -3.14
N ILE A 163 36.17 17.95 -3.27
CA ILE A 163 37.44 17.59 -2.65
C ILE A 163 38.61 18.02 -3.53
N VAL A 164 39.65 18.57 -2.91
CA VAL A 164 40.89 18.99 -3.58
C VAL A 164 42.07 18.40 -2.81
N VAL A 165 43.14 18.02 -3.52
CA VAL A 165 44.34 17.45 -2.90
C VAL A 165 45.07 18.53 -2.10
N GLY A 166 45.38 18.25 -0.83
CA GLY A 166 46.19 19.09 0.06
C GLY A 166 47.44 18.34 0.55
N PRO A 167 48.54 18.34 -0.22
CA PRO A 167 49.75 17.55 0.08
C PRO A 167 50.40 17.88 1.44
N GLU A 168 50.18 19.08 1.96
CA GLU A 168 50.72 19.59 3.22
C GLU A 168 49.97 19.11 4.47
N LEU A 169 48.79 18.49 4.31
CA LEU A 169 47.96 18.03 5.41
C LEU A 169 48.46 16.71 5.99
N LYS A 170 48.43 16.58 7.32
CA LYS A 170 48.73 15.32 8.01
C LYS A 170 47.56 14.34 7.87
N LEU A 171 47.80 13.04 8.10
CA LEU A 171 46.81 11.96 7.96
C LEU A 171 45.49 12.19 8.74
N HIS A 172 45.54 12.89 9.87
CA HIS A 172 44.38 13.16 10.73
C HIS A 172 43.73 14.53 10.48
N GLN A 173 44.16 15.26 9.45
CA GLN A 173 43.68 16.61 9.14
C GLN A 173 42.89 16.64 7.83
N CYS A 174 41.98 17.61 7.72
CA CYS A 174 41.29 17.93 6.49
C CYS A 174 41.14 19.46 6.35
N GLY A 175 41.08 19.95 5.11
CA GLY A 175 40.80 21.35 4.82
C GLY A 175 39.30 21.62 4.80
N LEU A 176 38.82 22.52 5.67
CA LEU A 176 37.43 22.96 5.70
C LEU A 176 37.34 24.45 5.29
N PRO A 177 36.58 24.81 4.24
CA PRO A 177 36.40 26.21 3.87
C PRO A 177 35.80 27.01 5.02
N ARG A 178 36.38 28.18 5.33
CA ARG A 178 35.95 29.02 6.45
C ARG A 178 34.45 29.37 6.40
N ARG A 179 33.91 29.63 5.21
CA ARG A 179 32.47 29.90 5.01
C ARG A 179 31.61 28.70 5.38
N MET A 180 32.07 27.48 5.10
CA MET A 180 31.36 26.26 5.48
C MET A 180 31.45 26.02 6.98
N ALA A 181 32.63 26.26 7.59
CA ALA A 181 32.80 26.16 9.03
C ALA A 181 31.86 27.12 9.78
N LEU A 182 31.67 28.34 9.28
CA LEU A 182 30.78 29.34 9.87
C LEU A 182 29.30 28.96 9.85
N GLU A 183 28.85 28.16 8.88
CA GLU A 183 27.45 27.70 8.81
C GLU A 183 27.22 26.41 9.61
N LEU A 184 28.27 25.62 9.84
CA LEU A 184 28.18 24.34 10.56
C LEU A 184 28.31 24.49 12.08
N PHE A 185 28.95 25.56 12.56
CA PHE A 185 29.26 25.82 13.97
C PHE A 185 28.89 27.25 14.36
#